data_AF-Q6F6I1-F1
#
_entry.id   AF-Q6F6I1-F1
#
_cell.length_a   1.000
_cell.length_b   1.000
_cell.length_c   1.000
_cell.angle_alpha   90.00
_cell.angle_beta   90.00
_cell.angle_gamma   90.00
#
_symmetry.space_group_name_H-M   'P 1'
#
loop_
_entity.id
_entity.type
_entity.pdbx_description
1 polymer ?
#
loop_
_entity_poly.entity_id
_entity_poly.type
_entity_poly.pdbx_seq_one_letter_code
_entity_poly.pdbx_strand_id
1 'polypeptide(L)'
;AHGAEHRGRKVGSVGDIGTFSMQHSKVLTSGEGGAAITDSAALARRMEHLRADGRCYPAAAPAPGHMELVETGELMGSNRC
;
A
#
# COMPACT_ATOMS: atom_id res chain seq x y z
N ALA A 1 -4.84 6.92 -15.70
CA ALA A 1 -4.98 5.48 -15.43
C ALA A 1 -5.99 5.18 -14.33
N HIS A 2 -6.15 6.03 -13.30
CA HIS A 2 -7.25 5.89 -12.34
C HIS A 2 -8.59 5.67 -13.06
N GLY A 3 -9.29 4.59 -12.71
CA GLY A 3 -10.58 4.21 -13.30
C GLY A 3 -10.55 3.61 -14.71
N ALA A 4 -9.39 3.60 -15.39
CA ALA A 4 -9.28 3.05 -16.74
C ALA A 4 -9.37 1.52 -16.76
N GLU A 5 -9.72 0.98 -17.91
CA GLU A 5 -9.89 -0.46 -18.12
C GLU A 5 -9.18 -0.90 -19.40
N HIS A 6 -8.58 -2.08 -19.35
CA HIS A 6 -7.94 -2.73 -20.49
C HIS A 6 -8.43 -4.18 -20.59
N ARG A 7 -9.11 -4.52 -21.69
CA ARG A 7 -9.63 -5.87 -21.96
C ARG A 7 -10.49 -6.41 -20.81
N GLY A 8 -11.41 -5.60 -20.28
CA GLY A 8 -12.29 -5.98 -19.17
C GLY A 8 -11.64 -5.99 -17.79
N ARG A 9 -10.34 -5.66 -17.67
CA ARG A 9 -9.61 -5.61 -16.40
C ARG A 9 -9.24 -4.18 -16.04
N LYS A 10 -9.40 -3.80 -14.77
CA LYS A 10 -9.00 -2.47 -14.30
C LYS A 10 -7.49 -2.28 -14.43
N VAL A 11 -7.08 -1.12 -14.94
CA VAL A 11 -5.65 -0.79 -15.03
C VAL A 11 -5.08 -0.68 -13.63
N GLY A 12 -3.95 -1.37 -13.40
CA GLY A 12 -3.35 -1.57 -12.07
C GLY A 12 -3.54 -2.98 -11.51
N SER A 13 -4.45 -3.79 -12.06
CA SER A 13 -4.68 -5.17 -11.63
C SER A 13 -4.19 -6.22 -12.65
N VAL A 14 -3.27 -5.84 -13.56
CA VAL A 14 -2.81 -6.72 -14.66
C VAL A 14 -1.55 -7.51 -14.28
N GLY A 15 -0.63 -6.90 -13.52
CA GLY A 15 0.56 -7.55 -12.97
C GLY A 15 0.47 -7.74 -11.45
N ASP A 16 1.58 -8.12 -10.82
CA ASP A 16 1.63 -8.45 -9.39
C ASP A 16 1.33 -7.26 -8.47
N ILE A 17 1.81 -6.07 -8.86
CA ILE A 17 1.61 -4.81 -8.12
C ILE A 17 1.27 -3.69 -9.10
N GLY A 18 0.16 -3.00 -8.83
CA GLY A 18 -0.20 -1.75 -9.50
C GLY A 18 0.15 -0.54 -8.63
N THR A 19 0.75 0.49 -9.20
CA THR A 19 1.07 1.73 -8.49
C THR A 19 0.32 2.92 -9.07
N PHE A 20 -0.16 3.77 -8.18
CA PHE A 20 -0.94 4.96 -8.50
C PHE A 20 -0.30 6.18 -7.85
N SER A 21 -0.18 7.25 -8.61
CA SER A 21 0.19 8.56 -8.09
C SER A 21 -1.07 9.38 -7.87
N MET A 22 -1.19 10.01 -6.71
CA MET A 22 -2.27 10.95 -6.39
C MET A 22 -1.75 12.37 -6.23
N GLN A 23 -0.67 12.71 -6.94
CA GLN A 23 -0.13 14.06 -7.02
C GLN A 23 -1.17 15.04 -7.61
N HIS A 24 -1.04 16.33 -7.32
CA HIS A 24 -1.97 17.40 -7.69
C HIS A 24 -2.51 17.34 -9.14
N SER A 25 -1.66 17.01 -10.12
CA SER A 25 -2.05 16.97 -11.54
C SER A 25 -2.85 15.72 -11.94
N LYS A 26 -3.05 14.76 -11.03
CA LYS A 26 -3.69 13.47 -11.32
C LYS A 26 -5.21 13.60 -11.22
N VAL A 27 -5.91 12.87 -12.09
CA VAL A 27 -7.39 12.85 -12.18
C VAL A 27 -8.05 12.50 -10.84
N LEU A 28 -7.44 11.60 -10.06
CA LEU A 28 -7.76 11.37 -8.65
C LEU A 28 -6.55 11.81 -7.84
N THR A 29 -6.72 12.82 -6.99
CA THR A 29 -5.62 13.49 -6.30
C THR A 29 -5.87 13.66 -4.80
N SER A 30 -4.78 13.68 -4.03
CA SER A 30 -4.70 14.03 -2.62
C SER A 30 -3.73 15.19 -2.37
N GLY A 31 -3.40 15.96 -3.41
CA GLY A 31 -2.31 16.94 -3.40
C GLY A 31 -0.95 16.24 -3.57
N GLU A 32 -0.56 15.46 -2.56
CA GLU A 32 0.57 14.55 -2.61
C GLU A 32 0.14 13.16 -2.15
N GLY A 33 0.69 12.11 -2.74
CA GLY A 33 0.40 10.75 -2.32
C GLY A 33 0.49 9.71 -3.43
N GLY A 34 0.25 8.47 -3.04
CA GLY A 34 0.18 7.34 -3.93
C GLY A 34 -0.35 6.11 -3.22
N ALA A 35 -0.68 5.09 -4.00
CA ALA A 35 -1.15 3.80 -3.51
C ALA A 35 -0.51 2.67 -4.31
N ALA A 36 -0.27 1.55 -3.65
CA ALA A 36 0.09 0.29 -4.30
C ALA A 36 -1.02 -0.72 -4.03
N ILE A 37 -1.44 -1.46 -5.07
CA ILE A 37 -2.47 -2.49 -4.98
C ILE A 37 -1.91 -3.83 -5.46
N THR A 38 -2.42 -4.91 -4.89
CA THR A 38 -2.10 -6.30 -5.25
C THR A 38 -3.23 -7.20 -4.79
N ASP A 39 -3.41 -8.35 -5.44
CA ASP A 39 -4.27 -9.44 -4.99
C ASP A 39 -3.53 -10.43 -4.07
N SER A 40 -2.20 -10.36 -4.01
CA SER A 40 -1.37 -11.22 -3.17
C SER A 40 -1.27 -10.69 -1.75
N ALA A 41 -1.85 -11.43 -0.80
CA ALA A 41 -1.75 -11.12 0.63
C ALA A 41 -0.28 -11.06 1.12
N ALA A 42 0.61 -11.87 0.53
CA ALA A 42 2.04 -11.88 0.87
C ALA A 42 2.75 -10.59 0.41
N LEU A 43 2.43 -10.09 -0.80
CA LEU A 43 2.97 -8.83 -1.29
C LEU A 43 2.39 -7.64 -0.52
N ALA A 44 1.09 -7.67 -0.20
CA ALA A 44 0.45 -6.65 0.63
C ALA A 44 1.12 -6.54 2.00
N ARG A 45 1.33 -7.68 2.69
CA ARG A 45 2.02 -7.72 3.99
C ARG A 45 3.44 -7.17 3.90
N ARG A 46 4.20 -7.51 2.85
CA ARG A 46 5.54 -6.96 2.64
C ARG A 46 5.52 -5.45 2.42
N MET A 47 4.65 -4.93 1.56
CA MET A 47 4.54 -3.50 1.31
C MET A 47 4.18 -2.72 2.58
N GLU A 48 3.34 -3.30 3.42
CA GLU A 48 2.95 -2.72 4.69
C GLU A 48 4.13 -2.53 5.66
N HIS A 49 4.96 -3.56 5.80
CA HIS A 49 6.20 -3.46 6.59
C HIS A 49 7.14 -2.40 6.01
N LEU A 50 7.34 -2.40 4.69
CA LEU A 50 8.28 -1.50 4.03
C LEU A 50 7.88 -0.03 4.15
N ARG A 51 6.58 0.30 4.13
CA ARG A 51 6.12 1.70 4.28
C ARG A 51 6.24 2.24 5.71
N ALA A 52 6.46 1.38 6.70
CA ALA A 52 6.32 1.72 8.12
C ALA A 52 7.44 1.15 8.99
N ASP A 53 8.66 1.08 8.47
CA ASP A 53 9.86 0.68 9.23
C ASP A 53 9.72 -0.69 9.92
N GLY A 54 9.10 -1.65 9.22
CA GLY A 54 8.90 -3.02 9.72
C GLY A 54 7.67 -3.22 10.62
N ARG A 55 6.75 -2.25 10.64
CA ARG A 55 5.47 -2.35 11.38
C ARG A 55 4.30 -2.66 10.45
N CYS A 56 3.26 -3.29 10.99
CA CYS A 56 2.01 -3.55 10.28
C CYS A 56 0.79 -3.28 11.16
N TYR A 57 -0.40 -3.25 10.55
CA TYR A 57 -1.66 -3.27 11.26
C TYR A 57 -1.83 -4.62 11.97
N PRO A 58 -2.35 -4.63 13.21
CA PRO A 58 -2.73 -5.84 13.90
C PRO A 58 -3.95 -6.50 13.23
N ALA A 59 -4.15 -7.80 13.48
CA ALA A 59 -5.29 -8.55 12.92
C ALA A 59 -6.65 -8.06 13.44
N ALA A 60 -6.69 -7.43 14.62
CA ALA A 60 -7.87 -6.82 15.21
C ALA A 60 -7.59 -5.34 15.49
N ALA A 61 -8.60 -4.49 15.34
CA ALA A 61 -8.48 -3.07 15.63
C ALA A 61 -8.02 -2.83 17.08
N PRO A 62 -7.08 -1.91 17.31
CA PRO A 62 -6.61 -1.61 18.65
C PRO A 62 -7.70 -0.93 19.48
N ALA A 63 -7.66 -1.12 20.80
CA ALA A 63 -8.50 -0.35 21.70
C ALA A 63 -8.07 1.13 21.69
N PRO A 64 -8.99 2.08 21.96
CA PRO A 64 -8.65 3.50 22.06
C PRO A 64 -7.44 3.73 22.98
N GLY A 65 -6.50 4.57 22.54
CA GLY A 65 -5.26 4.85 23.27
C GLY A 65 -4.10 3.87 23.02
N HIS A 66 -4.31 2.83 22.19
CA HIS A 66 -3.24 1.92 21.75
C HIS A 66 -2.78 2.28 20.33
N MET A 67 -1.56 1.84 19.98
CA MET A 67 -0.99 2.11 18.66
C MET A 67 -1.68 1.31 17.55
N GLU A 68 -1.92 1.97 16.41
CA GLU A 68 -2.47 1.37 15.19
C GLU A 68 -1.50 0.41 14.49
N LEU A 69 -0.20 0.62 14.66
CA LEU A 69 0.83 -0.19 14.04
C LEU A 69 1.64 -0.91 15.12
N VAL A 70 1.91 -2.18 14.89
CA VAL A 70 2.67 -3.05 15.78
C VAL A 70 3.97 -3.50 15.11
N GLU A 71 5.04 -3.61 15.90
CA GLU A 71 6.29 -4.22 15.45
C GLU A 71 6.11 -5.74 15.36
N THR A 72 6.54 -6.32 14.23
CA THR A 72 6.41 -7.77 14.00
C THR A 72 7.73 -8.51 14.14
N GLY A 73 8.86 -7.82 13.91
CA GLY A 73 10.18 -8.44 13.77
C GLY A 73 10.35 -9.29 12.50
N GLU A 74 9.38 -9.28 11.57
CA GLU A 74 9.39 -10.16 10.38
C GLU A 74 10.23 -9.61 9.23
N LEU A 75 10.17 -8.29 9.00
CA LEU A 75 10.85 -7.62 7.91
C LEU A 75 11.29 -6.23 8.36
N MET A 76 12.60 -5.97 8.32
CA MET A 76 13.11 -4.63 8.60
C MET A 76 12.88 -3.71 7.41
N GLY A 77 12.42 -2.48 7.66
CA GLY A 77 12.42 -1.43 6.65
C GLY A 77 13.85 -1.16 6.18
N SER A 78 14.06 -1.02 4.87
CA SER A 78 15.36 -0.66 4.31
C SER A 78 15.21 0.43 3.28
N ASN A 79 15.89 1.56 3.49
CA ASN A 79 16.01 2.62 2.49
C ASN A 79 17.29 2.38 1.69
N ARG A 80 17.14 2.10 0.40
CA ARG A 80 18.26 2.02 -0.55
C ARG A 80 18.29 3.34 -1.32
N CYS A 81 18.75 4.38 -0.64
CA CYS A 81 19.09 5.66 -1.26
C CYS A 81 20.38 5.55 -2.07
#